data_AF-B4ICH0-F1
#
_entry.id   AF-B4ICH0-F1
#
_cell.length_a   1.000
_cell.length_b   1.000
_cell.length_c   1.000
_cell.angle_alpha   90.00
_cell.angle_beta   90.00
_cell.angle_gamma   90.00
#
_symmetry.space_group_name_H-M   'P 1'
#
loop_
_entity.id
_entity.type
_entity.pdbx_description
1 polymer ?
#
loop_
_entity_poly.entity_id
_entity_poly.type
_entity_poly.pdbx_seq_one_letter_code
_entity_poly.pdbx_strand_id
1 'polypeptide(L)'
;MKRRDDLAFRQEMKFRNKLVEYLTDWVMGTSHQIAPPSSADAAILTNTSLIFRDLDQACMEAVAALLRGLPLQPEESDRGDLMDAKSALFLKYFTLFMNLLNDCIDSSEAEKEMNNTPLLPPRPRMAAGKLTALRNATILAMSNLLGANIDSGLMHSIDLGYNPDLQTRAAFMEVLTQILQQGTEFDTLAETVLADRFEQLVQLVTMISDKGELPIAMALANVVTTSQMDELARVLVTLFDAKHLLSPLLWNMFYREVEVSDCMQTLFRGNSLGSKIMAFCFKIYGASYLQIATRAPYSSTPG
;
A
#
# COMPACT_ATOMS: atom_id res chain seq x y z
N MET A 1 -20.93 -1.99 -19.56
CA MET A 1 -21.68 -1.13 -18.61
C MET A 1 -21.26 0.32 -18.87
N LYS A 2 -22.19 1.22 -19.26
CA LYS A 2 -21.92 2.56 -19.82
C LYS A 2 -21.98 3.73 -18.80
N ARG A 3 -22.05 3.46 -17.48
CA ARG A 3 -22.16 4.48 -16.42
C ARG A 3 -21.19 4.24 -15.26
N ARG A 4 -19.96 3.80 -15.57
CA ARG A 4 -18.96 3.53 -14.53
C ARG A 4 -18.40 4.85 -13.93
N ASP A 5 -18.38 5.91 -14.74
CA ASP A 5 -17.80 7.20 -14.36
C ASP A 5 -18.77 8.09 -13.56
N ASP A 6 -20.07 7.77 -13.54
CA ASP A 6 -21.10 8.51 -12.78
C ASP A 6 -21.19 8.09 -11.30
N LEU A 7 -20.50 7.02 -10.90
CA LEU A 7 -20.47 6.45 -9.55
C LEU A 7 -19.05 6.50 -8.98
N ALA A 8 -18.42 7.67 -9.02
CA ALA A 8 -17.14 7.89 -8.32
C ALA A 8 -17.39 7.92 -6.80
N PHE A 9 -17.40 6.75 -6.17
CA PHE A 9 -17.52 6.62 -4.73
C PHE A 9 -16.19 7.03 -4.07
N ARG A 10 -16.12 8.28 -3.57
CA ARG A 10 -14.88 8.95 -3.09
C ARG A 10 -14.05 8.16 -2.07
N GLN A 11 -14.64 7.21 -1.35
CA GLN A 11 -13.97 6.42 -0.31
C GLN A 11 -14.05 4.91 -0.57
N GLU A 12 -14.03 4.49 -1.84
CA GLU A 12 -14.30 3.09 -2.23
C GLU A 12 -13.38 2.11 -1.53
N MET A 13 -12.09 2.42 -1.50
CA MET A 13 -11.10 1.56 -0.87
C MET A 13 -11.33 1.45 0.64
N LYS A 14 -11.62 2.57 1.33
CA LYS A 14 -11.94 2.56 2.77
C LYS A 14 -13.20 1.74 3.06
N PHE A 15 -14.25 1.94 2.28
CA PHE A 15 -15.51 1.20 2.41
C PHE A 15 -15.32 -0.31 2.15
N ARG A 16 -14.59 -0.67 1.10
CA ARG A 16 -14.27 -2.07 0.78
C ARG A 16 -13.46 -2.73 1.89
N ASN A 17 -12.45 -2.04 2.44
CA ASN A 17 -11.69 -2.55 3.60
C ASN A 17 -12.61 -2.82 4.80
N LYS A 18 -13.52 -1.89 5.13
CA LYS A 18 -14.45 -2.08 6.25
C LYS A 18 -15.45 -3.22 6.00
N LEU A 19 -15.92 -3.39 4.76
CA LEU A 19 -16.77 -4.53 4.42
C LEU A 19 -16.05 -5.87 4.52
N VAL A 20 -14.79 -5.94 4.07
CA VAL A 20 -13.97 -7.15 4.22
C VAL A 20 -13.83 -7.51 5.70
N GLU A 21 -13.50 -6.54 6.55
CA GLU A 21 -13.45 -6.73 8.00
C GLU A 21 -14.75 -7.33 8.56
N TYR A 22 -15.90 -6.71 8.31
CA TYR A 22 -17.19 -7.20 8.81
C TYR A 22 -17.53 -8.61 8.32
N LEU A 23 -17.32 -8.91 7.03
CA LEU A 23 -17.61 -10.22 6.48
C LEU A 23 -16.67 -11.29 7.01
N THR A 24 -15.39 -10.98 7.20
CA THR A 24 -14.42 -11.92 7.81
C THR A 24 -14.70 -12.20 9.28
N ASP A 25 -15.24 -11.23 10.02
CA ASP A 25 -15.67 -11.43 11.41
C ASP A 25 -16.88 -12.38 11.51
N TRP A 26 -17.74 -12.42 10.49
CA TRP A 26 -18.82 -13.41 10.41
C TRP A 26 -18.28 -14.83 10.20
N VAL A 27 -17.27 -14.98 9.34
CA VAL A 27 -16.61 -16.27 9.06
C VAL A 27 -15.86 -16.80 10.29
N MET A 28 -15.23 -15.94 11.09
CA MET A 28 -14.53 -16.36 12.32
C MET A 28 -15.47 -16.75 13.48
N GLY A 29 -16.78 -16.51 13.35
CA GLY A 29 -17.75 -16.75 14.44
C GLY A 29 -17.55 -15.85 15.67
N THR A 30 -16.73 -14.80 15.58
CA THR A 30 -16.45 -13.87 16.69
C THR A 30 -17.63 -12.96 17.01
N SER A 31 -18.49 -12.66 16.02
CA SER A 31 -19.64 -11.80 16.24
C SER A 31 -20.80 -12.48 16.97
N HIS A 32 -21.01 -13.80 16.84
CA HIS A 32 -22.14 -14.48 17.47
C HIS A 32 -21.88 -15.97 17.72
N GLN A 33 -21.31 -16.31 18.88
CA GLN A 33 -21.49 -17.64 19.45
C GLN A 33 -22.96 -17.80 19.89
N ILE A 34 -23.85 -18.07 18.95
CA ILE A 34 -25.15 -18.66 19.27
C ILE A 34 -24.85 -20.11 19.60
N ALA A 35 -24.31 -20.36 20.79
CA ALA A 35 -24.17 -21.71 21.30
C ALA A 35 -25.58 -22.32 21.29
N PRO A 36 -25.82 -23.41 20.55
CA PRO A 36 -27.09 -24.11 20.67
C PRO A 36 -27.25 -24.52 22.14
N PRO A 37 -28.46 -24.38 22.72
CA PRO A 37 -28.68 -24.81 24.10
C PRO A 37 -28.21 -26.27 24.24
N SER A 38 -27.57 -26.57 25.36
CA SER A 38 -26.91 -27.86 25.66
C SER A 38 -27.82 -29.10 25.60
N SER A 39 -29.09 -28.91 25.26
CA SER A 39 -30.14 -29.92 25.06
C SER A 39 -30.72 -29.94 23.63
N ALA A 40 -30.01 -29.43 22.62
CA ALA A 40 -30.50 -29.39 21.24
C ALA A 40 -30.38 -30.77 20.56
N ASP A 41 -31.46 -31.21 19.89
CA ASP A 41 -31.49 -32.43 19.08
C ASP A 41 -30.35 -32.45 18.05
N ALA A 42 -29.77 -33.63 17.80
CA ALA A 42 -28.70 -33.83 16.82
C ALA A 42 -29.08 -33.33 15.40
N ALA A 43 -30.37 -33.36 15.06
CA ALA A 43 -30.89 -32.82 13.80
C ALA A 43 -30.82 -31.28 13.73
N ILE A 44 -31.05 -30.59 14.85
CA ILE A 44 -30.97 -29.13 14.95
C ILE A 44 -29.50 -28.70 14.84
N LEU A 45 -28.59 -29.37 15.55
CA LEU A 45 -27.15 -29.11 15.45
C LEU A 45 -26.62 -29.27 14.01
N THR A 46 -27.08 -30.31 13.31
CA THR A 46 -26.71 -30.57 11.91
C THR A 46 -27.25 -29.47 10.99
N ASN A 47 -28.50 -29.05 11.15
CA ASN A 47 -29.08 -27.97 10.34
C ASN A 47 -28.40 -26.62 10.59
N THR A 48 -28.08 -26.30 11.85
CA THR A 48 -27.36 -25.07 12.21
C THR A 48 -25.96 -25.05 11.59
N SER A 49 -25.22 -26.17 11.63
CA SER A 49 -23.92 -26.29 10.97
C SER A 49 -23.99 -26.09 9.45
N LEU A 50 -25.05 -26.58 8.79
CA LEU A 50 -25.27 -26.37 7.37
C LEU A 50 -25.53 -24.90 7.03
N ILE A 51 -26.30 -24.19 7.87
CA ILE A 51 -26.59 -22.76 7.68
C ILE A 51 -25.32 -21.93 7.82
N PHE A 52 -24.48 -22.21 8.83
CA PHE A 52 -23.20 -21.53 9.00
C PHE A 52 -22.28 -21.76 7.79
N ARG A 53 -22.24 -22.98 7.25
CA ARG A 53 -21.40 -23.27 6.07
C ARG A 53 -21.88 -22.56 4.80
N ASP A 54 -23.19 -22.40 4.62
CA ASP A 54 -23.75 -21.62 3.51
C ASP A 54 -23.45 -20.12 3.68
N LEU A 55 -23.45 -19.62 4.91
CA LEU A 55 -23.03 -18.26 5.24
C LEU A 55 -21.54 -18.06 4.93
N ASP A 56 -20.67 -18.98 5.35
CA ASP A 56 -19.23 -18.91 5.09
C ASP A 56 -18.94 -18.86 3.59
N GLN A 57 -19.64 -19.68 2.79
CA GLN A 57 -19.50 -19.66 1.34
C GLN A 57 -19.89 -18.29 0.76
N ALA A 58 -21.06 -17.76 1.13
CA ALA A 58 -21.52 -16.47 0.64
C ALA A 58 -20.59 -15.32 1.07
N CYS A 59 -20.12 -15.35 2.31
CA CYS A 59 -19.14 -14.39 2.84
C CYS A 59 -17.84 -14.46 2.05
N MET A 60 -17.30 -15.65 1.80
CA MET A 60 -16.04 -15.81 1.08
C MET A 60 -16.14 -15.42 -0.40
N GLU A 61 -17.26 -15.69 -1.07
CA GLU A 61 -17.50 -15.20 -2.43
C GLU A 61 -17.53 -13.66 -2.48
N ALA A 62 -18.18 -13.01 -1.50
CA ALA A 62 -18.22 -11.56 -1.39
C ALA A 62 -16.85 -10.96 -1.04
N VAL A 63 -16.13 -11.55 -0.09
CA VAL A 63 -14.78 -11.15 0.31
C VAL A 63 -13.81 -11.28 -0.87
N ALA A 64 -13.88 -12.37 -1.63
CA ALA A 64 -13.08 -12.55 -2.83
C ALA A 64 -13.32 -11.43 -3.85
N ALA A 65 -14.58 -11.06 -4.10
CA ALA A 65 -14.92 -9.96 -4.99
C ALA A 65 -14.42 -8.60 -4.47
N LEU A 66 -14.56 -8.35 -3.17
CA LEU A 66 -14.13 -7.11 -2.51
C LEU A 66 -12.61 -6.94 -2.48
N LEU A 67 -11.83 -8.03 -2.42
CA LEU A 67 -10.38 -7.99 -2.35
C LEU A 67 -9.70 -7.72 -3.71
N ARG A 68 -10.44 -7.84 -4.82
CA ARG A 68 -9.87 -7.70 -6.17
C ARG A 68 -9.27 -6.31 -6.41
N GLY A 69 -7.95 -6.20 -6.40
CA GLY A 69 -7.24 -4.92 -6.54
C GLY A 69 -7.46 -3.97 -5.36
N LEU A 70 -7.71 -4.50 -4.16
CA LEU A 70 -7.90 -3.70 -2.95
C LEU A 70 -6.57 -3.53 -2.20
N PRO A 71 -5.96 -2.33 -2.21
CA PRO A 71 -4.88 -2.04 -1.27
C PRO A 71 -5.44 -1.98 0.15
N LEU A 72 -4.82 -2.71 1.07
CA LEU A 72 -5.16 -2.71 2.48
C LEU A 72 -4.89 -1.34 3.09
N GLN A 73 -5.85 -0.86 3.88
CA GLN A 73 -5.79 0.44 4.57
C GLN A 73 -6.04 0.23 6.07
N PRO A 74 -4.98 0.26 6.91
CA PRO A 74 -5.13 0.25 8.36
C PRO A 74 -5.96 1.44 8.85
N GLU A 75 -6.63 1.31 10.00
CA GLU A 75 -7.34 2.44 10.61
C GLU A 75 -6.36 3.54 11.09
N GLU A 76 -6.76 4.81 10.98
CA GLU A 76 -5.92 6.01 11.21
C GLU A 76 -5.36 6.17 12.65
N SER A 77 -5.61 5.21 13.54
CA SER A 77 -5.21 5.25 14.95
C SER A 77 -3.82 4.67 15.24
N ASP A 78 -3.19 3.94 14.31
CA ASP A 78 -1.86 3.37 14.54
C ASP A 78 -0.78 4.43 14.27
N ARG A 79 -0.20 4.97 15.36
CA ARG A 79 1.01 5.81 15.34
C ARG A 79 2.28 5.02 14.94
N GLY A 80 2.14 3.81 14.43
CA GLY A 80 3.22 2.94 13.97
C GLY A 80 3.60 3.18 12.52
N ASP A 81 4.57 2.39 12.03
CA ASP A 81 4.89 2.34 10.61
C ASP A 81 3.67 1.82 9.83
N LEU A 82 3.22 2.59 8.84
CA LEU A 82 2.08 2.25 7.99
C LEU A 82 2.28 0.90 7.29
N MET A 83 3.53 0.57 6.95
CA MET A 83 3.89 -0.69 6.32
C MET A 83 3.67 -1.87 7.27
N ASP A 84 4.09 -1.74 8.53
CA ASP A 84 3.90 -2.77 9.55
C ASP A 84 2.42 -3.01 9.85
N ALA A 85 1.62 -1.95 9.95
CA ALA A 85 0.18 -2.05 10.17
C ALA A 85 -0.53 -2.74 8.98
N LYS A 86 -0.11 -2.43 7.75
CA LYS A 86 -0.63 -3.10 6.53
C LYS A 86 -0.25 -4.58 6.50
N SER A 87 0.98 -4.89 6.87
CA SER A 87 1.51 -6.25 6.98
C SER A 87 0.79 -7.09 8.05
N ALA A 88 0.49 -6.49 9.21
CA ALA A 88 -0.29 -7.14 10.27
C ALA A 88 -1.73 -7.44 9.81
N LEU A 89 -2.37 -6.50 9.12
CA LEU A 89 -3.72 -6.69 8.57
C LEU A 89 -3.74 -7.77 7.50
N PHE A 90 -2.73 -7.80 6.63
CA PHE A 90 -2.53 -8.87 5.66
C PHE A 90 -2.45 -10.23 6.35
N LEU A 91 -1.57 -10.36 7.37
CA LEU A 91 -1.35 -11.61 8.08
C LEU A 91 -2.64 -12.09 8.75
N LYS A 92 -3.42 -11.19 9.38
CA LYS A 92 -4.74 -11.50 9.97
C LYS A 92 -5.66 -12.20 8.96
N TYR A 93 -5.87 -11.60 7.79
CA TYR A 93 -6.76 -12.18 6.78
C TYR A 93 -6.19 -13.44 6.15
N PHE A 94 -4.88 -13.47 5.90
CA PHE A 94 -4.23 -14.62 5.29
C PHE A 94 -4.30 -15.86 6.20
N THR A 95 -4.02 -15.72 7.50
CA THR A 95 -4.15 -16.81 8.47
C THR A 95 -5.59 -17.31 8.57
N LEU A 96 -6.58 -16.41 8.57
CA LEU A 96 -7.99 -16.76 8.57
C LEU A 96 -8.34 -17.64 7.36
N PHE A 97 -7.97 -17.19 6.15
CA PHE A 97 -8.26 -17.93 4.92
C PHE A 97 -7.53 -19.27 4.86
N MET A 98 -6.29 -19.34 5.35
CA MET A 98 -5.54 -20.60 5.46
C MET A 98 -6.21 -21.60 6.38
N ASN A 99 -6.69 -21.16 7.55
CA ASN A 99 -7.40 -22.03 8.49
C ASN A 99 -8.68 -22.59 7.85
N LEU A 100 -9.46 -21.72 7.20
CA LEU A 100 -10.68 -22.13 6.51
C LEU A 100 -10.39 -23.12 5.37
N LEU A 101 -9.27 -22.94 4.67
CA LEU A 101 -8.84 -23.85 3.60
C LEU A 101 -8.45 -25.22 4.16
N ASN A 102 -7.74 -25.25 5.29
CA ASN A 102 -7.41 -26.50 5.99
C ASN A 102 -8.67 -27.22 6.49
N ASP A 103 -9.62 -26.50 7.08
CA ASP A 103 -10.92 -27.06 7.51
C ASP A 103 -11.71 -27.68 6.34
N CYS A 104 -11.62 -27.06 5.15
CA CYS A 104 -12.22 -27.60 3.94
C CYS A 104 -11.58 -28.91 3.51
N ILE A 105 -10.26 -29.05 3.66
CA ILE A 105 -9.53 -30.25 3.27
C ILE A 105 -9.81 -31.38 4.27
N ASP A 106 -9.74 -31.11 5.56
CA ASP A 106 -9.99 -32.09 6.62
C ASP A 106 -11.41 -32.65 6.54
N SER A 107 -12.40 -31.79 6.28
CA SER A 107 -13.79 -32.19 6.04
C SER A 107 -13.93 -33.08 4.80
N SER A 108 -13.12 -32.85 3.76
CA SER A 108 -13.17 -33.63 2.53
C SER A 108 -12.55 -35.02 2.68
N GLU A 109 -11.50 -35.16 3.49
CA GLU A 109 -10.87 -36.45 3.81
C GLU A 109 -11.77 -37.29 4.72
N ALA A 110 -12.41 -36.68 5.73
CA ALA A 110 -13.38 -37.35 6.59
C ALA A 110 -14.58 -37.94 5.81
N GLU A 111 -15.05 -37.25 4.76
CA GLU A 111 -16.10 -37.76 3.86
C GLU A 111 -15.63 -38.97 3.03
N LYS A 112 -14.35 -39.02 2.63
CA LYS A 112 -13.78 -40.15 1.88
C LYS A 112 -13.61 -41.39 2.78
N GLU A 113 -13.19 -41.22 4.03
CA GLU A 113 -13.05 -42.32 4.98
C GLU A 113 -14.41 -42.93 5.38
N MET A 114 -15.43 -42.09 5.61
CA MET A 114 -16.80 -42.54 5.92
C MET A 114 -17.43 -43.33 4.75
N ASN A 115 -17.08 -43.01 3.50
CA ASN A 115 -17.57 -43.75 2.33
C ASN A 115 -16.97 -45.16 2.18
N ASN A 116 -15.88 -45.48 2.89
CA ASN A 116 -15.24 -46.80 2.86
C ASN A 116 -15.79 -47.79 3.90
N THR A 117 -16.72 -47.37 4.79
CA THR A 117 -17.39 -48.27 5.73
C THR A 117 -18.77 -48.67 5.20
N PRO A 118 -18.97 -49.94 4.76
CA PRO A 118 -20.27 -50.39 4.31
C PRO A 118 -21.09 -50.77 5.53
N LEU A 119 -22.02 -49.93 5.99
CA LEU A 119 -23.22 -50.30 6.79
C LEU A 119 -23.87 -49.03 7.37
N LEU A 120 -24.77 -48.37 6.62
CA LEU A 120 -25.92 -47.56 7.08
C LEU A 120 -26.57 -46.87 5.84
N PRO A 121 -27.88 -46.56 5.87
CA PRO A 121 -28.58 -46.02 4.70
C PRO A 121 -28.03 -44.64 4.30
N PRO A 122 -28.11 -44.26 3.02
CA PRO A 122 -27.49 -43.03 2.52
C PRO A 122 -28.16 -41.81 3.18
N ARG A 123 -27.45 -41.16 4.11
CA ARG A 123 -27.77 -39.79 4.51
C ARG A 123 -27.70 -38.88 3.27
N PRO A 124 -28.50 -37.81 3.21
CA PRO A 124 -28.65 -36.99 2.01
C PRO A 124 -27.27 -36.56 1.48
N ARG A 125 -27.04 -36.83 0.20
CA ARG A 125 -25.81 -36.56 -0.57
C ARG A 125 -25.56 -35.05 -0.75
N MET A 126 -25.39 -34.32 0.34
CA MET A 126 -25.19 -32.88 0.35
C MET A 126 -23.93 -32.55 1.15
N ALA A 127 -22.76 -32.43 0.51
CA ALA A 127 -21.64 -31.63 1.07
C ALA A 127 -20.41 -31.47 0.16
N ALA A 128 -20.01 -32.43 -0.68
CA ALA A 128 -18.75 -32.34 -1.44
C ALA A 128 -18.65 -31.13 -2.40
N GLY A 129 -19.74 -30.81 -3.12
CA GLY A 129 -19.77 -29.69 -4.07
C GLY A 129 -19.72 -28.31 -3.40
N LYS A 130 -20.34 -28.17 -2.22
CA LYS A 130 -20.33 -26.91 -1.45
C LYS A 130 -18.98 -26.65 -0.78
N LEU A 131 -18.37 -27.71 -0.25
CA LEU A 131 -17.01 -27.65 0.31
C LEU A 131 -15.98 -27.22 -0.74
N THR A 132 -16.15 -27.72 -1.97
CA THR A 132 -15.32 -27.31 -3.11
C THR A 132 -15.55 -25.84 -3.49
N ALA A 133 -16.81 -25.36 -3.44
CA ALA A 133 -17.13 -23.96 -3.73
C ALA A 133 -16.53 -23.01 -2.69
N LEU A 134 -16.65 -23.33 -1.39
CA LEU A 134 -16.03 -22.58 -0.30
C LEU A 134 -14.50 -22.53 -0.46
N ARG A 135 -13.87 -23.69 -0.73
CA ARG A 135 -12.43 -23.79 -1.00
C ARG A 135 -12.02 -22.87 -2.16
N ASN A 136 -12.73 -22.92 -3.27
CA ASN A 136 -12.42 -22.12 -4.46
C ASN A 136 -12.59 -20.62 -4.21
N ALA A 137 -13.66 -20.22 -3.50
CA ALA A 137 -13.87 -18.83 -3.09
C ALA A 137 -12.74 -18.33 -2.17
N THR A 138 -12.27 -19.20 -1.27
CA THR A 138 -11.18 -18.90 -0.33
C THR A 138 -9.85 -18.72 -1.04
N ILE A 139 -9.51 -19.62 -1.98
CA ILE A 139 -8.30 -19.49 -2.80
C ILE A 139 -8.37 -18.20 -3.62
N LEU A 140 -9.52 -17.88 -4.22
CA LEU A 140 -9.69 -16.64 -4.97
C LEU A 140 -9.52 -15.39 -4.08
N ALA A 141 -10.06 -15.41 -2.86
CA ALA A 141 -9.86 -14.35 -1.88
C ALA A 141 -8.38 -14.18 -1.51
N MET A 142 -7.68 -15.28 -1.23
CA MET A 142 -6.24 -15.27 -0.94
C MET A 142 -5.41 -14.74 -2.10
N SER A 143 -5.70 -15.18 -3.33
CA SER A 143 -5.01 -14.69 -4.53
C SER A 143 -5.26 -13.20 -4.77
N ASN A 144 -6.50 -12.72 -4.60
CA ASN A 144 -6.82 -11.30 -4.72
C ASN A 144 -6.15 -10.47 -3.62
N LEU A 145 -6.11 -10.97 -2.37
CA LEU A 145 -5.46 -10.31 -1.25
C LEU A 145 -3.96 -10.14 -1.50
N LEU A 146 -3.26 -11.22 -1.85
CA LEU A 146 -1.82 -11.23 -2.09
C LEU A 146 -1.45 -10.47 -3.36
N GLY A 147 -2.22 -10.62 -4.45
CA GLY A 147 -1.99 -9.88 -5.69
C GLY A 147 -2.16 -8.36 -5.55
N ALA A 148 -3.08 -7.89 -4.69
CA ALA A 148 -3.26 -6.46 -4.45
C ALA A 148 -2.31 -5.87 -3.38
N ASN A 149 -1.58 -6.72 -2.64
CA ASN A 149 -0.79 -6.31 -1.47
C ASN A 149 0.55 -7.05 -1.39
N ILE A 150 1.22 -7.24 -2.53
CA ILE A 150 2.41 -8.09 -2.65
C ILE A 150 3.54 -7.63 -1.72
N ASP A 151 3.78 -6.32 -1.62
CA ASP A 151 4.87 -5.73 -0.82
C ASP A 151 4.81 -6.14 0.65
N SER A 152 3.61 -6.08 1.25
CA SER A 152 3.34 -6.51 2.63
C SER A 152 3.06 -8.01 2.75
N GLY A 153 2.51 -8.62 1.70
CA GLY A 153 2.03 -9.99 1.74
C GLY A 153 3.13 -11.03 1.64
N LEU A 154 4.12 -10.83 0.77
CA LEU A 154 5.23 -11.77 0.63
C LEU A 154 6.15 -11.78 1.84
N MET A 155 6.32 -10.64 2.53
CA MET A 155 7.17 -10.52 3.72
C MET A 155 6.83 -11.59 4.77
N HIS A 156 5.54 -11.90 4.94
CA HIS A 156 5.07 -12.87 5.93
C HIS A 156 4.61 -14.21 5.35
N SER A 157 4.27 -14.26 4.06
CA SER A 157 3.69 -15.46 3.46
C SER A 157 4.73 -16.39 2.83
N ILE A 158 5.93 -15.90 2.52
CA ILE A 158 6.92 -16.70 1.78
C ILE A 158 7.39 -17.92 2.58
N ASP A 159 7.43 -17.81 3.91
CA ASP A 159 7.79 -18.89 4.82
C ASP A 159 6.80 -20.07 4.76
N LEU A 160 5.55 -19.82 4.35
CA LEU A 160 4.55 -20.88 4.16
C LEU A 160 4.92 -21.80 2.99
N GLY A 161 5.70 -21.33 2.02
CA GLY A 161 6.28 -22.17 0.98
C GLY A 161 7.30 -23.18 1.52
N TYR A 162 7.84 -22.95 2.72
CA TYR A 162 8.80 -23.82 3.40
C TYR A 162 8.19 -24.52 4.62
N ASN A 163 6.87 -24.42 4.82
CA ASN A 163 6.20 -25.01 5.98
C ASN A 163 6.46 -26.54 6.04
N PRO A 164 6.72 -27.12 7.24
CA PRO A 164 6.86 -28.56 7.40
C PRO A 164 5.59 -29.32 7.03
N ASP A 165 4.42 -28.72 7.21
CA ASP A 165 3.15 -29.29 6.79
C ASP A 165 3.00 -29.24 5.26
N LEU A 166 2.86 -30.42 4.66
CA LEU A 166 2.73 -30.61 3.22
C LEU A 166 1.47 -29.93 2.66
N GLN A 167 0.40 -29.91 3.44
CA GLN A 167 -0.90 -29.41 3.04
C GLN A 167 -0.91 -27.88 2.97
N THR A 168 -0.43 -27.23 4.03
CA THR A 168 -0.18 -25.78 4.08
C THR A 168 0.73 -25.33 2.92
N ARG A 169 1.79 -26.09 2.65
CA ARG A 169 2.70 -25.80 1.54
C ARG A 169 2.03 -25.95 0.16
N ALA A 170 1.23 -26.99 -0.04
CA ALA A 170 0.51 -27.21 -1.30
C ALA A 170 -0.53 -26.12 -1.55
N ALA A 171 -1.30 -25.75 -0.53
CA ALA A 171 -2.25 -24.65 -0.57
C ALA A 171 -1.59 -23.32 -0.94
N PHE A 172 -0.46 -22.99 -0.30
CA PHE A 172 0.28 -21.77 -0.61
C PHE A 172 0.82 -21.78 -2.04
N MET A 173 1.36 -22.90 -2.50
CA MET A 173 1.84 -23.05 -3.89
C MET A 173 0.71 -22.91 -4.92
N GLU A 174 -0.49 -23.39 -4.61
CA GLU A 174 -1.67 -23.19 -5.47
C GLU A 174 -2.06 -21.71 -5.55
N VAL A 175 -2.09 -21.00 -4.41
CA VAL A 175 -2.34 -19.55 -4.35
C VAL A 175 -1.29 -18.77 -5.15
N LEU A 176 0.00 -19.05 -4.94
CA LEU A 176 1.10 -18.44 -5.69
C LEU A 176 1.00 -18.71 -7.19
N THR A 177 0.66 -19.94 -7.56
CA THR A 177 0.50 -20.33 -8.97
C THR A 177 -0.63 -19.53 -9.62
N GLN A 178 -1.76 -19.35 -8.92
CA GLN A 178 -2.86 -18.53 -9.43
C GLN A 178 -2.46 -17.06 -9.61
N ILE A 179 -1.68 -16.50 -8.68
CA ILE A 179 -1.19 -15.11 -8.77
C ILE A 179 -0.27 -14.93 -9.98
N LEU A 180 0.63 -15.88 -10.20
CA LEU A 180 1.53 -15.89 -11.36
C LEU A 180 0.74 -16.01 -12.67
N GLN A 181 -0.27 -16.89 -12.72
CA GLN A 181 -1.13 -17.07 -13.88
C GLN A 181 -2.02 -15.86 -14.19
N GLN A 182 -2.39 -15.09 -13.16
CA GLN A 182 -3.16 -13.85 -13.32
C GLN A 182 -2.34 -12.70 -13.93
N GLY A 183 -1.03 -12.90 -14.16
CA GLY A 183 -0.15 -11.88 -14.74
C GLY A 183 0.22 -10.78 -13.76
N THR A 184 0.25 -11.11 -12.46
CA THR A 184 0.61 -10.15 -11.42
C THR A 184 2.06 -9.70 -11.64
N GLU A 185 2.25 -8.41 -11.93
CA GLU A 185 3.57 -7.83 -12.15
C GLU A 185 4.28 -7.65 -10.80
N PHE A 186 5.36 -8.40 -10.58
CA PHE A 186 6.24 -8.20 -9.41
C PHE A 186 7.16 -6.98 -9.56
N ASP A 187 7.14 -6.33 -10.73
CA ASP A 187 7.97 -5.16 -11.02
C ASP A 187 7.68 -3.97 -10.09
N THR A 188 6.48 -3.88 -9.53
CA THR A 188 6.13 -2.85 -8.53
C THR A 188 6.97 -2.96 -7.25
N LEU A 189 7.45 -4.15 -6.86
CA LEU A 189 8.35 -4.30 -5.71
C LEU A 189 9.68 -3.58 -5.94
N ALA A 190 10.20 -3.60 -7.18
CA ALA A 190 11.44 -2.91 -7.52
C ALA A 190 11.24 -1.39 -7.52
N GLU A 191 10.08 -0.90 -7.97
CA GLU A 191 9.74 0.52 -7.95
C GLU A 191 9.52 1.07 -6.53
N THR A 192 8.85 0.31 -5.65
CA THR A 192 8.66 0.70 -4.23
C THR A 192 9.99 0.81 -3.49
N VAL A 193 10.92 -0.12 -3.73
CA VAL A 193 12.28 -0.06 -3.14
C VAL A 193 13.07 1.16 -3.66
N LEU A 194 12.87 1.57 -4.91
CA LEU A 194 13.51 2.78 -5.45
C LEU A 194 12.90 4.04 -4.84
N ALA A 195 11.57 4.10 -4.70
CA ALA A 195 10.88 5.22 -4.07
C ALA A 195 11.34 5.45 -2.62
N ASP A 196 11.43 4.38 -1.82
CA ASP A 196 11.91 4.45 -0.43
C ASP A 196 13.37 4.97 -0.35
N ARG A 197 14.22 4.53 -1.28
CA ARG A 197 15.61 5.02 -1.37
C ARG A 197 15.68 6.50 -1.73
N PHE A 198 14.83 6.96 -2.66
CA PHE A 198 14.77 8.37 -3.02
C PHE A 198 14.23 9.21 -1.87
N GLU A 199 13.26 8.71 -1.09
CA GLU A 199 12.77 9.41 0.08
C GLU A 199 13.84 9.55 1.17
N GLN A 200 14.61 8.48 1.44
CA GLN A 200 15.76 8.55 2.35
C GLN A 200 16.82 9.55 1.86
N LEU A 201 17.11 9.58 0.56
CA LEU A 201 18.05 10.54 -0.03
C LEU A 201 17.55 11.98 0.13
N VAL A 202 16.25 12.22 -0.10
CA VAL A 202 15.62 13.52 0.11
C VAL A 202 15.75 13.94 1.57
N GLN A 203 15.42 13.06 2.52
CA GLN A 203 15.57 13.32 3.96
C GLN A 203 17.00 13.71 4.29
N LEU A 204 17.99 12.95 3.80
CA LEU A 204 19.40 13.19 4.02
C LEU A 204 19.84 14.56 3.49
N VAL A 205 19.47 14.91 2.24
CA VAL A 205 19.81 16.21 1.63
C VAL A 205 19.17 17.38 2.38
N THR A 206 17.97 17.20 2.94
CA THR A 206 17.24 18.22 3.72
C THR A 206 17.56 18.23 5.21
N MET A 207 18.47 17.38 5.68
CA MET A 207 18.82 17.29 7.08
C MET A 207 19.36 18.62 7.59
N ILE A 208 18.78 19.11 8.69
CA ILE A 208 19.22 20.32 9.40
C ILE A 208 19.99 19.86 10.65
N SER A 209 21.22 20.35 10.81
CA SER A 209 22.02 20.06 12.00
C SER A 209 21.49 20.82 13.22
N ASP A 210 21.96 20.46 14.43
CA ASP A 210 21.62 21.16 15.68
C ASP A 210 21.95 22.67 15.65
N LYS A 211 22.82 23.10 14.72
CA LYS A 211 23.20 24.50 14.51
C LYS A 211 22.36 25.23 13.47
N GLY A 212 21.37 24.57 12.86
CA GLY A 212 20.57 25.12 11.76
C GLY A 212 21.27 25.05 10.39
N GLU A 213 22.36 24.32 10.28
CA GLU A 213 23.14 24.19 9.04
C GLU A 213 22.58 23.06 8.16
N LEU A 214 22.78 23.19 6.85
CA LEU A 214 22.42 22.17 5.86
C LEU A 214 23.68 21.47 5.34
N PRO A 215 24.30 20.55 6.11
CA PRO A 215 25.67 20.08 5.85
C PRO A 215 25.83 19.50 4.44
N ILE A 216 24.85 18.75 3.93
CA ILE A 216 24.92 18.10 2.62
C ILE A 216 24.69 19.09 1.49
N ALA A 217 23.69 19.97 1.61
CA ALA A 217 23.48 21.02 0.61
C ALA A 217 24.71 21.94 0.51
N MET A 218 25.34 22.28 1.65
CA MET A 218 26.56 23.09 1.70
C MET A 218 27.78 22.35 1.13
N ALA A 219 27.91 21.05 1.40
CA ALA A 219 28.95 20.22 0.79
C ALA A 219 28.80 20.16 -0.74
N LEU A 220 27.59 19.90 -1.25
CA LEU A 220 27.28 19.92 -2.68
C LEU A 220 27.62 21.27 -3.31
N ALA A 221 27.34 22.37 -2.61
CA ALA A 221 27.65 23.71 -3.06
C ALA A 221 29.16 24.05 -3.12
N ASN A 222 30.02 23.22 -2.52
CA ASN A 222 31.48 23.34 -2.62
C ASN A 222 32.05 22.48 -3.77
N VAL A 223 31.44 21.33 -4.07
CA VAL A 223 31.99 20.35 -5.01
C VAL A 223 31.37 20.41 -6.40
N VAL A 224 30.20 21.05 -6.55
CA VAL A 224 29.47 21.11 -7.83
C VAL A 224 30.30 21.81 -8.92
N THR A 225 30.33 21.21 -10.10
CA THR A 225 30.98 21.80 -11.27
C THR A 225 30.10 22.88 -11.89
N THR A 226 30.73 23.85 -12.58
CA THR A 226 30.01 24.97 -13.21
C THR A 226 28.92 24.53 -14.19
N SER A 227 29.10 23.39 -14.88
CA SER A 227 28.13 22.86 -15.84
C SER A 227 26.84 22.31 -15.20
N GLN A 228 26.89 21.90 -13.92
CA GLN A 228 25.76 21.30 -13.21
C GLN A 228 25.13 22.26 -12.19
N MET A 229 25.66 23.47 -12.05
CA MET A 229 25.24 24.42 -11.02
C MET A 229 23.81 24.93 -11.22
N ASP A 230 23.41 25.20 -12.47
CA ASP A 230 22.03 25.58 -12.82
C ASP A 230 21.05 24.42 -12.53
N GLU A 231 21.47 23.18 -12.82
CA GLU A 231 20.66 21.99 -12.58
C GLU A 231 20.44 21.75 -11.09
N LEU A 232 21.53 21.82 -10.32
CA LEU A 232 21.52 21.67 -8.87
C LEU A 232 20.70 22.78 -8.19
N ALA A 233 20.81 24.03 -8.64
CA ALA A 233 20.04 25.14 -8.09
C ALA A 233 18.53 24.90 -8.23
N ARG A 234 18.06 24.44 -9.40
CA ARG A 234 16.65 24.08 -9.59
C ARG A 234 16.23 22.91 -8.70
N VAL A 235 17.04 21.85 -8.62
CA VAL A 235 16.72 20.67 -7.80
C VAL A 235 16.59 21.07 -6.33
N LEU A 236 17.56 21.79 -5.78
CA LEU A 236 17.54 22.22 -4.37
C LEU A 236 16.35 23.13 -4.08
N VAL A 237 16.08 24.15 -4.91
CA VAL A 237 14.93 25.04 -4.67
C VAL A 237 13.62 24.27 -4.71
N THR A 238 13.42 23.43 -5.72
CA THR A 238 12.16 22.66 -5.87
C THR A 238 11.96 21.69 -4.70
N LEU A 239 13.01 20.99 -4.30
CA LEU A 239 12.97 19.99 -3.24
C LEU A 239 12.73 20.64 -1.86
N PHE A 240 13.47 21.71 -1.55
CA PHE A 240 13.30 22.40 -0.27
C PHE A 240 11.98 23.16 -0.19
N ASP A 241 11.45 23.69 -1.30
CA ASP A 241 10.09 24.28 -1.32
C ASP A 241 9.01 23.22 -1.05
N ALA A 242 9.11 22.06 -1.71
CA ALA A 242 8.19 20.95 -1.50
C ALA A 242 8.18 20.40 -0.07
N LYS A 243 9.31 20.51 0.66
CA LYS A 243 9.43 20.15 2.08
C LYS A 243 9.17 21.31 3.04
N HIS A 244 8.77 22.49 2.55
CA HIS A 244 8.57 23.72 3.33
C HIS A 244 9.84 24.21 4.07
N LEU A 245 11.02 23.90 3.53
CA LEU A 245 12.34 24.26 4.06
C LEU A 245 13.08 25.26 3.15
N LEU A 246 12.38 25.95 2.24
CA LEU A 246 13.00 26.91 1.33
C LEU A 246 13.72 28.06 2.08
N SER A 247 13.12 28.60 3.15
CA SER A 247 13.75 29.66 3.93
C SER A 247 15.09 29.24 4.56
N PRO A 248 15.20 28.08 5.25
CA PRO A 248 16.48 27.52 5.69
C PRO A 248 17.54 27.39 4.59
N LEU A 249 17.14 26.94 3.38
CA LEU A 249 18.04 26.84 2.23
C LEU A 249 18.58 28.22 1.82
N LEU A 250 17.69 29.20 1.64
CA LEU A 250 18.07 30.55 1.24
C LEU A 250 18.98 31.19 2.28
N TRP A 251 18.66 31.04 3.56
CA TRP A 251 19.48 31.56 4.65
C TRP A 251 20.91 31.01 4.59
N ASN A 252 21.07 29.68 4.55
CA ASN A 252 22.39 29.04 4.52
C ASN A 252 23.21 29.43 3.28
N MET A 253 22.57 29.43 2.10
CA MET A 253 23.25 29.74 0.84
C MET A 253 23.65 31.21 0.75
N PHE A 254 22.79 32.13 1.18
CA PHE A 254 23.06 33.56 1.14
C PHE A 254 24.04 33.99 2.23
N TYR A 255 23.96 33.39 3.42
CA TYR A 255 24.93 33.64 4.47
C TYR A 255 26.34 33.25 4.03
N ARG A 256 26.51 32.07 3.42
CA ARG A 256 27.80 31.66 2.84
C ARG A 256 28.26 32.59 1.73
N GLU A 257 27.36 33.04 0.85
CA GLU A 257 27.75 33.99 -0.21
C GLU A 257 28.33 35.27 0.38
N VAL A 258 27.72 35.79 1.44
CA VAL A 258 28.21 36.97 2.16
C VAL A 258 29.56 36.70 2.83
N GLU A 259 29.71 35.54 3.47
CA GLU A 259 30.93 35.14 4.18
C GLU A 259 32.13 34.98 3.23
N VAL A 260 31.90 34.49 2.01
CA VAL A 260 32.97 34.26 1.02
C VAL A 260 33.26 35.50 0.16
N SER A 261 32.40 36.52 0.19
CA SER A 261 32.58 37.73 -0.63
C SER A 261 33.55 38.72 0.04
N ASP A 262 34.59 39.15 -0.70
CA ASP A 262 35.59 40.10 -0.19
C ASP A 262 35.01 41.49 0.13
N CYS A 263 34.01 41.93 -0.63
CA CYS A 263 33.38 43.23 -0.43
C CYS A 263 31.94 43.26 -0.94
N MET A 264 31.17 44.25 -0.49
CA MET A 264 29.76 44.42 -0.86
C MET A 264 29.54 44.60 -2.37
N GLN A 265 30.55 45.07 -3.10
CA GLN A 265 30.44 45.33 -4.54
C GLN A 265 30.46 44.06 -5.40
N THR A 266 30.98 42.95 -4.87
CA THR A 266 31.06 41.65 -5.57
C THR A 266 29.95 40.68 -5.18
N LEU A 267 29.21 40.98 -4.12
CA LEU A 267 28.13 40.16 -3.57
C LEU A 267 27.04 39.87 -4.62
N PHE A 268 26.74 38.58 -4.84
CA PHE A 268 25.76 38.08 -5.83
C PHE A 268 26.01 38.54 -7.29
N ARG A 269 27.22 38.97 -7.63
CA ARG A 269 27.60 39.30 -9.02
C ARG A 269 28.37 38.18 -9.72
N GLY A 270 28.75 37.15 -8.98
CA GLY A 270 29.52 36.01 -9.48
C GLY A 270 28.65 34.86 -10.01
N ASN A 271 29.32 33.86 -10.57
CA ASN A 271 28.71 32.61 -11.01
C ASN A 271 28.77 31.56 -9.88
N SER A 272 28.12 31.87 -8.75
CA SER A 272 28.04 31.03 -7.56
C SER A 272 26.71 30.29 -7.47
N LEU A 273 26.66 29.18 -6.73
CA LEU A 273 25.40 28.46 -6.51
C LEU A 273 24.38 29.34 -5.79
N GLY A 274 24.80 30.21 -4.86
CA GLY A 274 23.93 31.18 -4.19
C GLY A 274 23.25 32.14 -5.18
N SER A 275 24.01 32.67 -6.14
CA SER A 275 23.48 33.53 -7.21
C SER A 275 22.52 32.78 -8.14
N LYS A 276 22.81 31.51 -8.45
CA LYS A 276 21.92 30.65 -9.26
C LYS A 276 20.61 30.32 -8.56
N ILE A 277 20.67 29.97 -7.27
CA ILE A 277 19.49 29.72 -6.43
C ILE A 277 18.61 30.98 -6.39
N MET A 278 19.22 32.15 -6.15
CA MET A 278 18.49 33.42 -6.15
C MET A 278 17.81 33.70 -7.49
N ALA A 279 18.54 33.58 -8.60
CA ALA A 279 18.01 33.79 -9.94
C ALA A 279 16.86 32.82 -10.28
N PHE A 280 16.99 31.55 -9.87
CA PHE A 280 15.94 30.55 -10.07
C PHE A 280 14.68 30.89 -9.27
N CYS A 281 14.80 31.29 -8.01
CA CYS A 281 13.68 31.78 -7.19
C CYS A 281 12.95 32.96 -7.85
N PHE A 282 13.69 33.97 -8.34
CA PHE A 282 13.08 35.10 -9.06
C PHE A 282 12.37 34.66 -10.33
N LYS A 283 12.91 33.67 -11.05
CA LYS A 283 12.26 33.12 -12.24
C LYS A 283 10.94 32.44 -11.91
N ILE A 284 10.90 31.55 -10.92
CA ILE A 284 9.68 30.76 -10.62
C ILE A 284 8.60 31.60 -9.94
N TYR A 285 8.95 32.47 -8.98
CA TYR A 285 7.96 33.25 -8.23
C TYR A 285 7.69 34.63 -8.84
N GLY A 286 8.65 35.20 -9.57
CA GLY A 286 8.57 36.55 -10.12
C GLY A 286 8.12 36.62 -11.58
N ALA A 287 8.04 35.50 -12.32
CA ALA A 287 7.71 35.53 -13.75
C ALA A 287 6.38 36.22 -14.04
N SER A 288 5.30 35.86 -13.34
CA SER A 288 3.98 36.46 -13.54
C SER A 288 3.97 37.95 -13.20
N TYR A 289 4.63 38.33 -12.11
CA TYR A 289 4.77 39.72 -11.70
C TYR A 289 5.52 40.54 -12.77
N LEU A 290 6.66 40.04 -13.25
CA LEU A 290 7.44 40.72 -14.28
C LEU A 290 6.66 40.83 -15.59
N GLN A 291 5.93 39.80 -16.01
CA GLN A 291 5.10 39.86 -17.21
C GLN A 291 4.03 40.94 -17.11
N ILE A 292 3.37 41.07 -15.96
CA ILE A 292 2.35 42.11 -15.74
C ILE A 292 2.99 43.49 -15.72
N ALA A 293 4.04 43.68 -14.92
CA ALA A 293 4.72 44.96 -14.74
C ALA A 293 5.34 45.47 -16.05
N THR A 294 5.89 44.57 -16.88
CA THR A 294 6.52 44.94 -18.16
C THR A 294 5.54 45.05 -19.31
N ARG A 295 4.34 44.46 -19.26
CA ARG A 295 3.32 44.62 -20.31
C ARG A 295 2.66 46.01 -20.33
N ALA A 296 2.50 46.65 -19.17
CA ALA A 296 1.88 47.98 -19.07
C ALA A 296 2.50 49.05 -20.02
N PRO A 297 3.84 49.23 -20.09
CA PRO A 297 4.45 50.25 -20.94
C PRO A 297 4.43 49.98 -22.45
N TYR A 298 4.14 48.76 -22.93
CA TYR A 298 4.11 48.45 -24.37
C TYR A 298 2.71 48.56 -25.01
N SER A 299 1.66 48.75 -24.20
CA SER A 299 0.28 48.91 -24.70
C SER A 299 -0.11 50.37 -25.01
N SER A 300 0.75 51.34 -24.69
CA SER A 300 0.56 52.75 -25.01
C SER A 300 1.47 53.18 -26.18
N THR A 301 1.16 52.70 -27.39
CA THR A 301 1.58 53.41 -28.62
C THR A 301 0.45 54.36 -29.03
N PRO A 302 0.72 55.66 -29.23
CA PRO A 302 -0.31 56.60 -29.66
C PRO A 302 -0.60 56.39 -31.15
N GLY A 303 -1.86 56.11 -31.46
CA GLY A 303 -2.43 56.28 -32.81
C GLY A 303 -2.86 57.71 -33.07
#